data_AF-A0A7S2Y874-F1
#
_entry.id   AF-A0A7S2Y874-F1
#
_cell.length_a   1.000
_cell.length_b   1.000
_cell.length_c   1.000
_cell.angle_alpha   90.00
_cell.angle_beta   90.00
_cell.angle_gamma   90.00
#
_symmetry.space_group_name_H-M   'P 1'
#
loop_
_entity.id
_entity.type
_entity.pdbx_description
1 polymer ?
#
loop_
_entity_poly.entity_id
_entity_poly.type
_entity_poly.pdbx_seq_one_letter_code
_entity_poly.pdbx_strand_id
1 'polypeptide(L)'
;QVLNDLQSFSAPSNAMDDGGSSAAQSSSSTQNMEIYALQIQLYSRQRDHKNLRQTFEKAMAVRGGIPHPRTLALIQELGGKMFMESKKYEAAGTTFFQAFKLYDEAGDPARLKCLQYLVLASMLHASSINPFDSQEARPYRDDPEIVSMTNLVQAFQDNDIHTFEKILHSQQGKRMLKHDEFIRQHLTDLLR
;
A
#
# COMPACT_ATOMS: atom_id res chain seq x y z
N GLN A 1 28.38 -12.09 3.19
CA GLN A 1 28.35 -13.46 2.62
C GLN A 1 26.91 -13.94 2.41
N VAL A 2 26.03 -13.88 3.42
CA VAL A 2 24.60 -14.28 3.30
C VAL A 2 23.81 -13.56 2.18
N LEU A 3 24.17 -12.31 1.84
CA LEU A 3 23.52 -11.52 0.78
C LEU A 3 23.78 -12.04 -0.64
N ASN A 4 24.90 -12.73 -0.88
CA ASN A 4 25.19 -13.30 -2.21
C ASN A 4 24.49 -14.65 -2.41
N ASP A 5 24.22 -15.38 -1.33
CA ASP A 5 23.58 -16.70 -1.41
C ASP A 5 22.08 -16.62 -1.71
N LEU A 6 21.45 -15.46 -1.53
CA LEU A 6 20.05 -15.24 -1.91
C LEU A 6 19.86 -14.86 -3.38
N GLN A 7 20.91 -14.43 -4.08
CA GLN A 7 20.84 -14.07 -5.50
C GLN A 7 21.00 -15.28 -6.43
N SER A 8 21.62 -16.36 -5.95
CA SER A 8 21.91 -17.57 -6.73
C SER A 8 20.71 -18.52 -6.92
N PHE A 9 19.59 -18.30 -6.22
CA PHE A 9 18.37 -19.13 -6.36
C PHE A 9 17.52 -18.82 -7.61
N SER A 10 17.93 -17.88 -8.45
CA SER A 10 17.13 -17.38 -9.60
C SER A 10 17.52 -17.93 -10.97
N ALA A 11 18.27 -19.04 -11.07
CA ALA A 11 18.56 -19.68 -12.34
C ALA A 11 17.49 -20.74 -12.69
N PRO A 12 16.75 -20.63 -13.82
CA PRO A 12 15.87 -21.69 -14.27
C PRO A 12 16.71 -22.79 -14.91
N SER A 13 16.74 -23.97 -14.29
CA SER A 13 17.31 -25.17 -14.89
C SER A 13 16.28 -25.79 -15.82
N ASN A 14 16.53 -25.73 -17.13
CA ASN A 14 15.74 -26.43 -18.14
C ASN A 14 15.99 -27.94 -18.01
N ALA A 15 15.02 -28.68 -17.47
CA ALA A 15 14.93 -30.13 -17.62
C ALA A 15 13.46 -30.49 -17.85
N MET A 16 13.18 -31.08 -19.01
CA MET A 16 11.92 -31.75 -19.32
C MET A 16 11.78 -32.96 -18.39
N ASP A 17 10.65 -33.13 -17.67
CA ASP A 17 9.87 -34.38 -17.62
C ASP A 17 8.59 -34.27 -16.75
N ASP A 18 7.56 -34.93 -17.26
CA ASP A 18 6.35 -35.55 -16.69
C ASP A 18 5.49 -34.93 -15.55
N GLY A 19 4.22 -34.67 -15.90
CA GLY A 19 3.09 -35.38 -15.29
C GLY A 19 2.59 -35.06 -13.88
N GLY A 20 3.23 -34.15 -13.11
CA GLY A 20 2.76 -33.85 -11.75
C GLY A 20 3.41 -32.64 -11.07
N SER A 21 3.15 -31.42 -11.54
CA SER A 21 3.99 -30.25 -11.15
C SER A 21 3.25 -28.97 -10.71
N SER A 22 1.94 -28.99 -10.50
CA SER A 22 1.20 -27.78 -10.11
C SER A 22 1.44 -27.38 -8.64
N ALA A 23 1.54 -28.34 -7.72
CA ALA A 23 1.73 -28.05 -6.29
C ALA A 23 3.14 -27.55 -5.95
N ALA A 24 4.19 -28.14 -6.54
CA ALA A 24 5.59 -27.77 -6.27
C ALA A 24 5.97 -26.39 -6.87
N GLN A 25 5.43 -26.03 -8.04
CA GLN A 25 5.60 -24.69 -8.60
C GLN A 25 4.86 -23.65 -7.75
N SER A 26 3.66 -23.99 -7.23
CA SER A 26 2.87 -23.10 -6.40
C SER A 26 3.50 -22.81 -5.02
N SER A 27 4.20 -23.77 -4.43
CA SER A 27 4.89 -23.57 -3.14
C SER A 27 6.16 -22.73 -3.30
N SER A 28 6.93 -22.95 -4.37
CA SER A 28 8.11 -22.15 -4.70
C SER A 28 7.75 -20.69 -5.00
N SER A 29 6.67 -20.43 -5.74
CA SER A 29 6.20 -19.06 -6.00
C SER A 29 5.75 -18.34 -4.72
N THR A 30 5.11 -19.04 -3.79
CA THR A 30 4.68 -18.46 -2.51
C THR A 30 5.87 -18.13 -1.62
N GLN A 31 6.89 -19.01 -1.55
CA GLN A 31 8.14 -18.74 -0.84
C GLN A 31 8.89 -17.54 -1.44
N ASN A 32 8.95 -17.44 -2.77
CA ASN A 32 9.55 -16.29 -3.44
C ASN A 32 8.84 -14.98 -3.08
N MET A 33 7.51 -15.01 -2.92
CA MET A 33 6.75 -13.84 -2.49
C MET A 33 7.08 -13.39 -1.06
N GLU A 34 7.26 -14.31 -0.15
CA GLU A 34 7.69 -13.99 1.22
C GLU A 34 9.09 -13.36 1.23
N ILE A 35 10.01 -13.88 0.42
CA ILE A 35 11.35 -13.30 0.25
C ILE A 35 11.25 -11.87 -0.30
N TYR A 36 10.42 -11.64 -1.33
CA TYR A 36 10.22 -10.30 -1.87
C TYR A 36 9.60 -9.35 -0.83
N ALA A 37 8.62 -9.81 -0.05
CA ALA A 37 8.02 -9.00 1.01
C ALA A 37 9.08 -8.55 2.04
N LEU A 38 9.96 -9.45 2.47
CA LEU A 38 11.05 -9.14 3.39
C LEU A 38 12.07 -8.16 2.78
N GLN A 39 12.43 -8.36 1.51
CA GLN A 39 13.34 -7.45 0.80
C GLN A 39 12.73 -6.04 0.66
N ILE A 40 11.46 -5.93 0.28
CA ILE A 40 10.76 -4.65 0.15
C ILE A 40 10.67 -3.95 1.52
N GLN A 41 10.39 -4.67 2.60
CA GLN A 41 10.43 -4.13 3.96
C GLN A 41 11.83 -3.60 4.33
N LEU A 42 12.88 -4.35 4.00
CA LEU A 42 14.26 -3.95 4.26
C LEU A 42 14.62 -2.68 3.50
N TYR A 43 14.34 -2.63 2.20
CA TYR A 43 14.62 -1.46 1.35
C TYR A 43 13.80 -0.25 1.77
N SER A 44 12.55 -0.44 2.19
CA SER A 44 11.72 0.63 2.75
C SER A 44 12.34 1.23 4.02
N ARG A 45 12.87 0.40 4.93
CA ARG A 45 13.59 0.89 6.12
C ARG A 45 14.90 1.60 5.81
N GLN A 46 15.61 1.14 4.77
CA GLN A 46 16.85 1.77 4.31
C GLN A 46 16.62 3.01 3.44
N ARG A 47 15.36 3.32 3.09
CA ARG A 47 14.99 4.35 2.10
C ARG A 47 15.69 4.16 0.75
N ASP A 48 15.90 2.90 0.36
CA ASP A 48 16.46 2.56 -0.95
C ASP A 48 15.32 2.40 -1.97
N HIS A 49 14.82 3.53 -2.47
CA HIS A 49 13.69 3.55 -3.39
C HIS A 49 13.98 2.86 -4.74
N LYS A 50 15.26 2.75 -5.14
CA LYS A 50 15.66 2.13 -6.40
C LYS A 50 15.50 0.61 -6.31
N ASN A 51 16.09 0.00 -5.29
CA ASN A 51 16.00 -1.45 -5.10
C ASN A 51 14.58 -1.87 -4.67
N LEU A 52 13.87 -1.02 -3.91
CA LEU A 52 12.45 -1.24 -3.59
C LEU A 52 11.62 -1.37 -4.87
N ARG A 53 11.77 -0.42 -5.81
CA ARG A 53 11.03 -0.44 -7.09
C ARG A 53 11.29 -1.71 -7.89
N GLN A 54 12.57 -2.05 -8.07
CA GLN A 54 12.95 -3.25 -8.82
C GLN A 54 12.39 -4.53 -8.19
N THR A 55 12.41 -4.62 -6.86
CA THR A 55 11.90 -5.78 -6.13
C THR A 55 10.38 -5.85 -6.18
N PHE A 56 9.70 -4.71 -6.09
CA PHE A 56 8.25 -4.61 -6.26
C PHE A 56 7.79 -5.04 -7.65
N GLU A 57 8.47 -4.58 -8.71
CA GLU A 57 8.18 -4.99 -10.09
C GLU A 57 8.38 -6.50 -10.29
N LYS A 58 9.47 -7.06 -9.73
CA LYS A 58 9.71 -8.51 -9.73
C LYS A 58 8.59 -9.27 -9.01
N ALA A 59 8.16 -8.78 -7.84
CA ALA A 59 7.04 -9.36 -7.11
C ALA A 59 5.77 -9.35 -7.98
N MET A 60 5.39 -8.21 -8.57
CA MET A 60 4.18 -8.13 -9.41
C MET A 60 4.26 -8.99 -10.69
N ALA A 61 5.47 -9.34 -11.14
CA ALA A 61 5.70 -10.21 -12.29
C ALA A 61 5.62 -11.71 -11.96
N VAL A 62 5.63 -12.11 -10.67
CA VAL A 62 5.49 -13.53 -10.29
C VAL A 62 4.13 -14.04 -10.77
N ARG A 63 4.17 -15.09 -11.58
CA ARG A 63 2.99 -15.81 -12.09
C ARG A 63 2.97 -17.20 -11.43
N GLY A 64 1.81 -17.62 -10.94
CA GLY A 64 1.65 -18.89 -10.24
C GLY A 64 1.75 -18.75 -8.71
N GLY A 65 1.01 -19.60 -8.00
CA GLY A 65 0.84 -19.54 -6.55
C GLY A 65 -0.12 -18.44 -6.09
N ILE A 66 -0.96 -18.74 -5.10
CA ILE A 66 -1.81 -17.76 -4.44
C ILE A 66 -1.11 -17.43 -3.12
N PRO A 67 -0.32 -16.34 -3.04
CA PRO A 67 0.28 -15.93 -1.78
C PRO A 67 -0.83 -15.52 -0.81
N HIS A 68 -0.55 -15.63 0.48
CA HIS A 68 -1.50 -15.20 1.51
C HIS A 68 -1.87 -13.72 1.28
N PRO A 69 -3.17 -13.33 1.28
CA PRO A 69 -3.61 -11.97 0.95
C PRO A 69 -2.88 -10.89 1.76
N ARG A 70 -2.62 -11.14 3.04
CA ARG A 70 -1.81 -10.29 3.93
C ARG A 70 -0.39 -9.99 3.40
N THR A 71 0.30 -10.99 2.85
CA THR A 71 1.67 -10.81 2.32
C THR A 71 1.64 -9.92 1.08
N LEU A 72 0.67 -10.17 0.19
CA LEU A 72 0.50 -9.35 -1.00
C LEU A 72 0.06 -7.92 -0.62
N ALA A 73 -0.81 -7.76 0.38
CA ALA A 73 -1.26 -6.46 0.87
C ALA A 73 -0.10 -5.61 1.37
N LEU A 74 0.83 -6.21 2.13
CA LEU A 74 2.04 -5.54 2.60
C LEU A 74 2.94 -5.07 1.45
N ILE A 75 3.13 -5.91 0.43
CA ILE A 75 3.90 -5.55 -0.77
C ILE A 75 3.26 -4.33 -1.45
N GLN A 76 1.93 -4.35 -1.62
CA GLN A 76 1.17 -3.24 -2.20
C GLN A 76 1.27 -1.98 -1.33
N GLU A 77 1.09 -2.06 -0.02
CA GLU A 77 1.20 -0.91 0.90
C GLU A 77 2.57 -0.22 0.78
N LEU A 78 3.66 -1.00 0.78
CA LEU A 78 5.02 -0.47 0.66
C LEU A 78 5.30 0.08 -0.76
N GLY A 79 4.74 -0.55 -1.79
CA GLY A 79 4.77 -0.02 -3.15
C GLY A 79 4.06 1.34 -3.27
N GLY A 80 2.92 1.49 -2.62
CA GLY A 80 2.16 2.75 -2.57
C GLY A 80 2.96 3.86 -1.89
N LYS A 81 3.61 3.56 -0.75
CA LYS A 81 4.50 4.51 -0.05
C LYS A 81 5.67 4.96 -0.92
N MET A 82 6.32 4.03 -1.62
CA MET A 82 7.38 4.35 -2.59
C MET A 82 6.87 5.27 -3.72
N PHE A 83 5.66 5.03 -4.25
CA PHE A 83 5.09 5.87 -5.29
C PHE A 83 4.76 7.29 -4.79
N MET A 84 4.31 7.43 -3.55
CA MET A 84 4.06 8.73 -2.91
C MET A 84 5.34 9.56 -2.80
N GLU A 85 6.45 8.94 -2.38
CA GLU A 85 7.77 9.60 -2.33
C GLU A 85 8.26 10.00 -3.73
N SER A 86 7.88 9.23 -4.75
CA SER A 86 8.19 9.54 -6.15
C SER A 86 7.21 10.53 -6.80
N LYS A 87 6.27 11.12 -6.03
CA LYS A 87 5.19 12.01 -6.49
C LYS A 87 4.28 11.40 -7.57
N LYS A 88 4.21 10.06 -7.63
CA LYS A 88 3.33 9.32 -8.55
C LYS A 88 2.03 8.98 -7.82
N TYR A 89 1.22 10.00 -7.53
CA TYR A 89 0.05 9.89 -6.66
C TYR A 89 -1.05 8.98 -7.23
N GLU A 90 -1.25 8.97 -8.55
CA GLU A 90 -2.22 8.08 -9.21
C GLU A 90 -1.87 6.59 -9.04
N ALA A 91 -0.61 6.24 -9.31
CA ALA A 91 -0.10 4.88 -9.10
C ALA A 91 -0.17 4.48 -7.62
N ALA A 92 0.18 5.40 -6.72
CA ALA A 92 0.07 5.19 -5.29
C ALA A 92 -1.38 4.90 -4.86
N GLY A 93 -2.34 5.70 -5.32
CA GLY A 93 -3.77 5.49 -5.03
C GLY A 93 -4.23 4.11 -5.48
N THR A 94 -3.91 3.71 -6.71
CA THR A 94 -4.25 2.36 -7.22
C THR A 94 -3.64 1.26 -6.34
N THR A 95 -2.39 1.44 -5.94
CA THR A 95 -1.65 0.45 -5.14
C THR A 95 -2.21 0.37 -3.70
N PHE A 96 -2.55 1.50 -3.08
CA PHE A 96 -3.19 1.54 -1.77
C PHE A 96 -4.60 0.96 -1.77
N PHE A 97 -5.38 1.19 -2.83
CA PHE A 97 -6.70 0.59 -2.96
C PHE A 97 -6.61 -0.94 -3.09
N GLN A 98 -5.63 -1.44 -3.85
CA GLN A 98 -5.36 -2.88 -3.92
C GLN A 98 -4.91 -3.44 -2.56
N ALA A 99 -4.04 -2.74 -1.84
CA ALA A 99 -3.62 -3.13 -0.49
C ALA A 99 -4.82 -3.19 0.47
N PHE A 100 -5.70 -2.19 0.41
CA PHE A 100 -6.94 -2.12 1.19
C PHE A 100 -7.82 -3.35 0.96
N LYS A 101 -8.11 -3.69 -0.30
CA LYS A 101 -8.94 -4.87 -0.64
C LYS A 101 -8.34 -6.17 -0.12
N LEU A 102 -7.02 -6.34 -0.23
CA LEU A 102 -6.33 -7.53 0.24
C LEU A 102 -6.29 -7.64 1.77
N TYR A 103 -6.14 -6.52 2.47
CA TYR A 103 -6.25 -6.50 3.94
C TYR A 103 -7.69 -6.72 4.41
N ASP A 104 -8.67 -6.20 3.68
CA ASP A 104 -10.10 -6.43 3.95
C ASP A 104 -10.47 -7.91 3.81
N GLU A 105 -10.04 -8.56 2.72
CA GLU A 105 -10.18 -10.01 2.52
C GLU A 105 -9.48 -10.82 3.61
N ALA A 106 -8.33 -10.36 4.10
CA ALA A 106 -7.60 -11.00 5.20
C ALA A 106 -8.19 -10.69 6.60
N GLY A 107 -9.19 -9.82 6.72
CA GLY A 107 -9.71 -9.33 7.99
C GLY A 107 -8.71 -8.51 8.82
N ASP A 108 -7.66 -7.99 8.20
CA ASP A 108 -6.59 -7.27 8.89
C ASP A 108 -7.00 -5.82 9.21
N PRO A 109 -6.79 -5.32 10.44
CA PRO A 109 -7.07 -3.92 10.78
C PRO A 109 -6.24 -2.90 9.98
N ALA A 110 -5.12 -3.31 9.38
CA ALA A 110 -4.30 -2.46 8.50
C ALA A 110 -5.06 -1.94 7.26
N ARG A 111 -6.24 -2.50 6.93
CA ARG A 111 -7.13 -1.97 5.89
C ARG A 111 -7.49 -0.51 6.13
N LEU A 112 -7.80 -0.12 7.38
CA LEU A 112 -8.18 1.25 7.73
C LEU A 112 -7.03 2.23 7.45
N LYS A 113 -5.81 1.83 7.78
CA LYS A 113 -4.59 2.59 7.49
C LYS A 113 -4.36 2.75 5.98
N CYS A 114 -4.54 1.70 5.19
CA CYS A 114 -4.44 1.80 3.73
C CYS A 114 -5.51 2.73 3.14
N LEU A 115 -6.71 2.76 3.72
CA LEU A 115 -7.77 3.66 3.31
C LEU A 115 -7.41 5.13 3.60
N GLN A 116 -6.78 5.40 4.75
CA GLN A 116 -6.23 6.72 5.07
C GLN A 116 -5.14 7.14 4.04
N TYR A 117 -4.27 6.22 3.64
CA TYR A 117 -3.24 6.50 2.62
C TYR A 117 -3.82 6.73 1.22
N LEU A 118 -4.86 5.99 0.86
CA LEU A 118 -5.59 6.19 -0.38
C LEU A 118 -6.23 7.58 -0.45
N VAL A 119 -6.88 8.00 0.63
CA VAL A 119 -7.45 9.35 0.77
C VAL A 119 -6.39 10.42 0.57
N LEU A 120 -5.24 10.26 1.22
CA LEU A 120 -4.13 11.19 1.12
C LEU A 120 -3.57 11.27 -0.32
N ALA A 121 -3.38 10.12 -0.97
CA ALA A 121 -2.96 10.06 -2.36
C ALA A 121 -3.97 10.73 -3.31
N SER A 122 -5.27 10.54 -3.05
CA SER A 122 -6.36 11.16 -3.82
C SER A 122 -6.34 12.68 -3.73
N MET A 123 -6.18 13.23 -2.51
CA MET A 123 -6.08 14.67 -2.30
C MET A 123 -4.82 15.26 -2.95
N LEU A 124 -3.67 14.60 -2.82
CA LEU A 124 -2.41 15.05 -3.44
C LEU A 124 -2.43 14.97 -4.97
N HIS A 125 -3.17 14.02 -5.53
CA HIS A 125 -3.42 13.96 -6.97
C HIS A 125 -4.43 15.02 -7.45
N ALA A 126 -5.10 15.74 -6.53
CA ALA A 126 -6.26 16.58 -6.82
C ALA A 126 -7.35 15.84 -7.60
N SER A 127 -7.56 14.56 -7.27
CA SER A 127 -8.60 13.74 -7.90
C SER A 127 -9.99 14.22 -7.48
N SER A 128 -10.90 14.32 -8.43
CA SER A 128 -12.33 14.59 -8.17
C SER A 128 -13.08 13.36 -7.64
N ILE A 129 -12.46 12.18 -7.68
CA ILE A 129 -13.10 10.92 -7.29
C ILE A 129 -12.93 10.74 -5.78
N ASN A 130 -14.04 10.62 -5.06
CA ASN A 130 -14.02 10.32 -3.64
C ASN A 130 -13.74 8.82 -3.43
N PRO A 131 -12.66 8.42 -2.73
CA PRO A 131 -12.36 7.01 -2.48
C PRO A 131 -13.50 6.24 -1.81
N PHE A 132 -14.32 6.93 -1.01
CA PHE A 132 -15.44 6.34 -0.28
C PHE A 132 -16.68 6.08 -1.15
N ASP A 133 -16.74 6.57 -2.39
CA ASP A 133 -17.81 6.23 -3.34
C ASP A 133 -17.70 4.80 -3.87
N SER A 134 -16.53 4.17 -3.73
CA SER A 134 -16.36 2.75 -4.02
C SER A 134 -17.23 1.89 -3.09
N GLN A 135 -17.77 0.79 -3.64
CA GLN A 135 -18.60 -0.13 -2.88
C GLN A 135 -17.85 -0.74 -1.69
N GLU A 136 -16.55 -0.94 -1.83
CA GLU A 136 -15.67 -1.53 -0.83
C GLU A 136 -15.34 -0.56 0.31
N ALA A 137 -15.16 0.74 0.03
CA ALA A 137 -14.82 1.73 1.06
C ALA A 137 -16.06 2.36 1.73
N ARG A 138 -17.22 2.36 1.05
CA ARG A 138 -18.45 2.96 1.55
C ARG A 138 -18.86 2.54 2.97
N PRO A 139 -18.73 1.27 3.39
CA PRO A 139 -19.07 0.84 4.76
C PRO A 139 -18.21 1.50 5.85
N TYR A 140 -17.03 2.01 5.49
CA TYR A 140 -16.05 2.55 6.44
C TYR A 140 -16.19 4.05 6.67
N ARG A 141 -17.11 4.74 5.98
CA ARG A 141 -17.25 6.21 6.04
C ARG A 141 -17.45 6.74 7.46
N ASP A 142 -18.23 6.02 8.26
CA ASP A 142 -18.62 6.40 9.62
C ASP A 142 -17.74 5.74 10.70
N ASP A 143 -16.70 4.99 10.30
CA ASP A 143 -15.79 4.36 11.26
C ASP A 143 -15.05 5.46 12.07
N PRO A 144 -14.94 5.35 13.40
CA PRO A 144 -14.30 6.36 14.24
C PRO A 144 -12.84 6.68 13.88
N GLU A 145 -12.12 5.76 13.25
CA GLU A 145 -10.74 5.96 12.79
C GLU A 145 -10.67 6.58 11.38
N ILE A 146 -11.77 6.58 10.64
CA ILE A 146 -11.84 6.99 9.23
C ILE A 146 -12.64 8.28 9.03
N VAL A 147 -13.63 8.57 9.88
CA VAL A 147 -14.54 9.72 9.73
C VAL A 147 -13.79 11.06 9.56
N SER A 148 -12.63 11.21 10.21
CA SER A 148 -11.77 12.39 10.01
C SER A 148 -11.24 12.49 8.57
N MET A 149 -10.81 11.38 7.97
CA MET A 149 -10.39 11.33 6.57
C MET A 149 -11.55 11.55 5.60
N THR A 150 -12.74 10.99 5.89
CA THR A 150 -13.95 11.24 5.10
C THR A 150 -14.27 12.73 5.05
N ASN A 151 -14.26 13.40 6.20
CA ASN A 151 -14.53 14.83 6.31
C ASN A 151 -13.43 15.68 5.64
N LEU A 152 -12.16 15.25 5.70
CA LEU A 152 -11.06 15.95 5.02
C LEU A 152 -11.21 15.90 3.50
N VAL A 153 -11.55 14.75 2.91
CA VAL A 153 -11.80 14.63 1.47
C VAL A 153 -12.95 15.53 1.05
N GLN A 154 -14.03 15.54 1.82
CA GLN A 154 -15.19 16.38 1.51
C GLN A 154 -14.82 17.87 1.53
N ALA A 155 -14.17 18.34 2.60
CA ALA A 155 -13.72 19.72 2.70
C ALA A 155 -12.73 20.11 1.58
N PHE A 156 -11.87 19.17 1.18
CA PHE A 156 -10.95 19.36 0.06
C PHE A 156 -11.68 19.51 -1.27
N GLN A 157 -12.68 18.66 -1.55
CA GLN A 157 -13.51 18.73 -2.77
C GLN A 157 -14.35 20.01 -2.82
N ASP A 158 -14.85 20.46 -1.68
CA ASP A 158 -15.63 21.70 -1.55
C ASP A 158 -14.75 22.97 -1.57
N ASN A 159 -13.42 22.82 -1.63
CA ASN A 159 -12.44 23.91 -1.50
C ASN A 159 -12.60 24.72 -0.20
N ASP A 160 -13.08 24.10 0.87
CA ASP A 160 -13.27 24.74 2.19
C ASP A 160 -12.06 24.51 3.10
N ILE A 161 -11.08 25.40 2.95
CA ILE A 161 -9.83 25.38 3.74
C ILE A 161 -10.11 25.56 5.23
N HIS A 162 -11.10 26.37 5.62
CA HIS A 162 -11.40 26.62 7.03
C HIS A 162 -11.93 25.36 7.72
N THR A 163 -12.82 24.62 7.05
CA THR A 163 -13.30 23.33 7.56
C THR A 163 -12.17 22.31 7.57
N PHE A 164 -11.32 22.28 6.54
CA PHE A 164 -10.16 21.39 6.47
C PHE A 164 -9.22 21.59 7.67
N GLU A 165 -8.79 22.82 7.96
CA GLU A 165 -7.93 23.15 9.11
C GLU A 165 -8.61 22.82 10.44
N LYS A 166 -9.91 23.14 10.58
CA LYS A 166 -10.68 22.82 11.79
C LYS A 166 -10.69 21.32 12.08
N ILE A 167 -10.81 20.47 11.06
CA ILE A 167 -10.77 19.01 11.21
C ILE A 167 -9.38 18.56 11.66
N LEU A 168 -8.30 19.13 11.11
CA LEU A 168 -6.92 18.81 11.53
C LEU A 168 -6.62 19.20 12.98
N HIS A 169 -7.16 20.34 13.42
CA HIS A 169 -6.99 20.83 14.80
C HIS A 169 -7.90 20.14 15.82
N SER A 170 -8.89 19.36 15.36
CA SER A 170 -9.74 18.54 16.21
C SER A 170 -8.94 17.46 16.96
N GLN A 171 -9.53 16.90 18.02
CA GLN A 171 -8.89 15.82 18.79
C GLN A 171 -8.63 14.57 17.93
N GLN A 172 -9.54 14.26 17.00
CA GLN A 172 -9.40 13.10 16.11
C GLN A 172 -8.30 13.33 15.06
N GLY A 173 -8.26 14.50 14.43
CA GLY A 173 -7.19 14.88 13.48
C GLY A 173 -5.81 14.86 14.15
N LYS A 174 -5.69 15.41 15.36
CA LYS A 174 -4.44 15.35 16.15
C LYS A 174 -4.01 13.93 16.48
N ARG A 175 -4.95 13.03 16.80
CA ARG A 175 -4.63 11.61 17.04
C ARG A 175 -4.09 10.95 15.78
N MET A 176 -4.75 11.14 14.64
CA MET A 176 -4.32 10.63 13.34
C MET A 176 -2.90 11.09 12.99
N LEU A 177 -2.62 12.39 13.12
CA LEU A 177 -1.30 12.98 12.84
C LEU A 177 -0.20 12.54 13.82
N LYS A 178 -0.56 12.18 15.06
CA LYS A 178 0.40 11.74 16.08
C LYS A 178 0.83 10.29 15.89
N HIS A 179 -0.07 9.43 15.43
CA HIS A 179 0.16 7.99 15.36
C HIS A 179 0.75 7.52 14.02
N ASP A 180 0.72 8.35 12.98
CA ASP A 180 1.26 8.01 11.67
C ASP A 180 2.16 9.12 11.11
N GLU A 181 3.47 8.84 11.08
CA GLU A 181 4.47 9.77 10.56
C GLU A 181 4.30 10.02 9.05
N PHE A 182 3.89 8.99 8.30
CA PHE A 182 3.71 9.08 6.84
C PHE A 182 2.56 10.03 6.49
N ILE A 183 1.44 9.93 7.22
CA ILE A 183 0.31 10.87 7.05
C ILE A 183 0.78 12.29 7.36
N ARG A 184 1.46 12.50 8.50
CA ARG A 184 1.91 13.83 8.92
C ARG A 184 2.81 14.52 7.89
N GLN A 185 3.74 13.78 7.28
CA GLN A 185 4.67 14.33 6.28
C GLN A 185 3.89 14.83 5.05
N HIS A 186 3.05 13.99 4.47
CA HIS A 186 2.30 14.30 3.25
C HIS A 186 1.15 15.28 3.45
N LEU A 187 0.57 15.35 4.65
CA LEU A 187 -0.48 16.31 4.96
C LEU A 187 0.10 17.73 5.08
N THR A 188 1.36 17.87 5.46
CA THR A 188 2.07 19.16 5.41
C THR A 188 2.23 19.64 3.96
N ASP A 189 2.42 18.73 3.01
CA ASP A 189 2.52 19.08 1.59
C ASP A 189 1.18 19.56 1.01
N LEU A 190 0.04 19.10 1.54
CA LEU A 190 -1.29 19.57 1.16
C LEU A 190 -1.63 20.98 1.65
N LEU A 191 -0.98 21.45 2.71
CA LEU A 191 -1.21 22.78 3.29
C LEU A 191 -0.26 23.86 2.73
N ARG A 192 0.61 23.51 1.78
CA ARG A 192 1.54 24.43 1.11
C ARG A 192 0.96 24.95 -0.19
#